data_AF-A0A3G6RRG7-F1
#
_entry.id   AF-A0A3G6RRG7-F1
#
_cell.length_a   1.000
_cell.length_b   1.000
_cell.length_c   1.000
_cell.angle_alpha   90.00
_cell.angle_beta   90.00
_cell.angle_gamma   90.00
#
_symmetry.space_group_name_H-M   'P 1'
#
loop_
_entity.id
_entity.type
_entity.pdbx_description
1 polymer ?
#
loop_
_entity_poly.entity_id
_entity_poly.type
_entity_poly.pdbx_seq_one_letter_code
_entity_poly.pdbx_strand_id
1 'polypeptide(L)'
;MTTNNANRQPTMNAIGYNEWGYDNLIHRFFVTWCEVMADKFFYKDRDLINSAALFNYYKTQWSILVENKFVREYGGYISNNIPDSQKIYHGIICEYGNELENYYPASILKDTKQNRDLQFHLN
;
A
#
# COMPACT_ATOMS: atom_id res chain seq x y z
N MET A 1 10.73 -9.44 -6.60
CA MET A 1 9.82 -10.39 -7.25
C MET A 1 8.44 -9.76 -7.27
N THR A 2 7.96 -9.33 -8.42
CA THR A 2 6.59 -8.84 -8.61
C THR A 2 5.67 -10.04 -8.45
N THR A 3 4.91 -10.10 -7.35
CA THR A 3 3.76 -10.99 -7.26
C THR A 3 2.84 -10.67 -8.41
N ASN A 4 2.75 -11.55 -9.40
CA ASN A 4 1.77 -11.47 -10.47
C ASN A 4 0.39 -11.61 -9.85
N ASN A 5 -0.21 -10.50 -9.40
CA ASN A 5 -1.56 -10.51 -8.89
C ASN A 5 -2.51 -10.54 -10.09
N ALA A 6 -3.17 -11.68 -10.30
CA ALA A 6 -4.18 -11.85 -11.32
C ALA A 6 -5.32 -10.80 -11.25
N ASN A 7 -5.54 -10.22 -10.06
CA ASN A 7 -6.58 -9.23 -9.80
C ASN A 7 -6.16 -7.78 -10.05
N ARG A 8 -4.87 -7.52 -10.33
CA ARG A 8 -4.37 -6.17 -10.61
C ARG A 8 -4.99 -5.58 -11.87
N GLN A 9 -4.94 -6.31 -12.99
CA GLN A 9 -5.46 -5.83 -14.27
C GLN A 9 -6.99 -5.59 -14.24
N PRO A 10 -7.82 -6.51 -13.70
CA PRO A 10 -9.24 -6.24 -13.52
C PRO A 10 -9.52 -5.01 -12.66
N THR A 11 -8.77 -4.82 -11.56
CA THR A 11 -8.92 -3.67 -10.66
C THR A 11 -8.60 -2.36 -11.38
N MET A 12 -7.46 -2.30 -12.08
CA MET A 12 -7.04 -1.13 -12.87
C MET A 12 -8.09 -0.75 -13.91
N ASN A 13 -8.58 -1.73 -14.67
CA ASN A 13 -9.58 -1.50 -15.70
C ASN A 13 -10.90 -0.99 -15.10
N ALA A 14 -11.33 -1.56 -13.97
CA ALA A 14 -12.57 -1.17 -13.29
C ALA A 14 -12.55 0.30 -12.85
N ILE A 15 -11.41 0.82 -12.41
CA ILE A 15 -11.29 2.22 -11.96
C ILE A 15 -10.81 3.17 -13.07
N GLY A 16 -10.56 2.66 -14.29
CA GLY A 16 -10.13 3.46 -15.44
C GLY A 16 -8.67 3.93 -15.38
N TYR A 17 -7.81 3.23 -14.66
CA TYR A 17 -6.39 3.60 -14.51
C TYR A 17 -5.50 2.77 -15.46
N ASN A 18 -4.47 3.42 -16.02
CA ASN A 18 -3.36 2.72 -16.63
C ASN A 18 -2.32 2.31 -15.56
N GLU A 19 -1.30 1.55 -15.95
CA GLU A 19 -0.31 0.99 -15.01
C GLU A 19 0.36 2.10 -14.17
N TRP A 20 0.84 3.16 -14.83
CA TRP A 20 1.48 4.30 -14.17
C TRP A 20 0.55 5.02 -13.19
N GLY A 21 -0.70 5.29 -13.60
CA GLY A 21 -1.69 5.94 -12.74
C GLY A 21 -1.97 5.09 -11.50
N TYR A 22 -2.02 3.78 -11.66
CA TYR A 22 -2.33 2.86 -10.58
C TYR A 22 -1.15 2.66 -9.62
N ASP A 23 0.08 2.60 -10.12
CA ASP A 23 1.27 2.62 -9.26
C ASP A 23 1.37 3.93 -8.46
N ASN A 24 1.04 5.06 -9.08
CA ASN A 24 0.98 6.34 -8.38
C ASN A 24 -0.09 6.36 -7.29
N LEU A 25 -1.24 5.71 -7.52
CA LEU A 25 -2.29 5.55 -6.51
C LEU A 25 -1.75 4.77 -5.30
N ILE A 26 -1.19 3.57 -5.54
CA ILE A 26 -0.62 2.72 -4.49
C ILE A 26 0.48 3.48 -3.72
N HIS A 27 1.35 4.20 -4.43
CA HIS A 27 2.42 4.97 -3.81
C HIS A 27 1.90 6.10 -2.93
N ARG A 28 0.85 6.82 -3.34
CA ARG A 28 0.21 7.85 -2.51
C ARG A 28 -0.29 7.28 -1.19
N PHE A 29 -1.01 6.15 -1.25
CA PHE A 29 -1.47 5.49 -0.03
C PHE A 29 -0.31 4.99 0.83
N PHE A 30 0.76 4.47 0.21
CA PHE A 30 1.96 4.06 0.93
C PHE A 30 2.64 5.23 1.67
N VAL A 31 2.71 6.42 1.06
CA VAL A 31 3.27 7.61 1.69
C VAL A 31 2.42 8.04 2.88
N THR A 32 1.11 8.16 2.70
CA THR A 32 0.18 8.49 3.80
C THR A 32 0.26 7.48 4.94
N TRP A 33 0.32 6.20 4.61
CA TRP A 33 0.51 5.13 5.58
C TRP A 33 1.86 5.26 6.33
N CYS A 34 2.95 5.57 5.63
CA CYS A 34 4.25 5.83 6.27
C CYS A 34 4.19 7.04 7.22
N GLU A 35 3.50 8.12 6.84
CA GLU A 35 3.35 9.31 7.68
C GLU A 35 2.60 8.99 8.98
N VAL A 36 1.48 8.28 8.89
CA VAL A 36 0.70 7.83 10.06
C VAL A 36 1.54 6.95 10.99
N MET A 37 2.34 6.04 10.41
CA MET A 37 3.19 5.15 11.19
C MET A 37 4.40 5.85 11.80
N ALA A 38 4.95 6.85 11.10
CA ALA A 38 6.02 7.68 11.63
C ALA A 38 5.57 8.43 12.88
N ASP A 39 4.37 9.01 12.84
CA ASP A 39 3.76 9.70 13.99
C ASP A 39 3.49 8.72 15.14
N LYS A 40 2.85 7.57 14.84
CA LYS A 40 2.48 6.57 15.85
C LYS A 40 3.66 5.93 16.57
N PHE A 41 4.78 5.71 15.85
CA PHE A 41 5.95 4.99 16.38
C PHE A 41 7.19 5.88 16.57
N PHE A 42 7.05 7.20 16.41
CA PHE A 42 8.13 8.19 16.54
C PHE A 42 9.32 7.91 15.60
N TYR A 43 9.05 7.46 14.37
CA TYR A 43 10.06 7.34 13.31
C TYR A 43 10.14 8.62 12.48
N LYS A 44 11.20 8.76 11.67
CA LYS A 44 11.21 9.75 10.59
C LYS A 44 10.46 9.17 9.40
N ASP A 45 9.43 9.87 8.93
CA ASP A 45 8.65 9.56 7.73
C ASP A 45 9.53 9.21 6.53
N ARG A 46 10.57 10.00 6.25
CA ARG A 46 11.49 9.81 5.14
C ARG A 46 12.25 8.48 5.22
N ASP A 47 12.55 7.99 6.42
CA ASP A 47 13.23 6.70 6.59
C ASP A 47 12.29 5.53 6.24
N LEU A 48 10.99 5.66 6.54
CA LEU A 48 9.97 4.68 6.19
C LEU A 48 9.67 4.69 4.68
N ILE A 49 9.46 5.89 4.10
CA ILE A 49 9.12 6.06 2.69
C ILE A 49 10.24 5.51 1.77
N ASN A 50 11.50 5.67 2.16
CA ASN A 50 12.65 5.18 1.38
C ASN A 50 12.94 3.68 1.57
N SER A 51 12.22 2.99 2.46
CA SER A 51 12.46 1.57 2.72
C SER A 51 11.85 0.69 1.64
N ALA A 52 12.70 0.15 0.76
CA ALA A 52 12.27 -0.78 -0.29
C ALA A 52 11.61 -2.06 0.28
N ALA A 53 12.08 -2.54 1.44
CA ALA A 53 11.50 -3.68 2.13
C ALA A 53 10.06 -3.37 2.59
N LEU A 54 9.86 -2.18 3.17
CA LEU A 54 8.56 -1.73 3.64
C LEU A 54 7.58 -1.51 2.48
N PHE A 55 8.04 -0.90 1.39
CA PHE A 55 7.21 -0.72 0.20
C PHE A 55 6.82 -2.06 -0.46
N ASN A 56 7.72 -3.03 -0.50
CA ASN A 56 7.40 -4.37 -0.99
C ASN A 56 6.38 -5.07 -0.10
N TYR A 57 6.52 -4.99 1.22
CA TYR A 57 5.51 -5.49 2.16
C TYR A 57 4.15 -4.82 1.90
N TYR A 58 4.14 -3.49 1.77
CA TYR A 58 2.93 -2.72 1.54
C TYR A 58 2.21 -3.16 0.26
N LYS A 59 2.94 -3.33 -0.85
CA LYS A 59 2.38 -3.85 -2.10
C LYS A 59 1.78 -5.25 -1.95
N THR A 60 2.40 -6.11 -1.15
CA THR A 60 1.83 -7.44 -0.85
C THR A 60 0.52 -7.30 -0.07
N GLN A 61 0.45 -6.41 0.92
CA GLN A 61 -0.79 -6.17 1.66
C GLN A 61 -1.88 -5.55 0.76
N TRP A 62 -1.52 -4.60 -0.10
CA TRP A 62 -2.42 -4.01 -1.09
C TRP A 62 -3.02 -5.08 -2.00
N SER A 63 -2.18 -5.97 -2.54
CA SER A 63 -2.62 -7.10 -3.37
C SER A 63 -3.66 -7.98 -2.66
N ILE A 64 -3.45 -8.30 -1.38
CA ILE A 64 -4.31 -9.20 -0.61
C ILE A 64 -5.59 -8.50 -0.14
N LEU A 65 -5.47 -7.31 0.45
CA LEU A 65 -6.53 -6.66 1.20
C LEU A 65 -7.33 -5.65 0.36
N VAL A 66 -6.76 -5.18 -0.75
CA VAL A 66 -7.43 -4.24 -1.66
C VAL A 66 -7.83 -4.96 -2.94
N GLU A 67 -6.87 -5.44 -3.73
CA GLU A 67 -7.14 -6.00 -5.08
C GLU A 67 -7.95 -7.30 -5.01
N ASN A 68 -7.51 -8.26 -4.20
CA ASN A 68 -8.21 -9.54 -4.08
C ASN A 68 -9.58 -9.38 -3.43
N LYS A 69 -9.69 -8.51 -2.41
CA LYS A 69 -10.97 -8.19 -1.75
C LYS A 69 -11.95 -7.59 -2.75
N PHE A 70 -11.50 -6.57 -3.50
CA PHE A 70 -12.30 -5.88 -4.50
C PHE A 70 -12.82 -6.82 -5.59
N VAL A 71 -11.95 -7.63 -6.21
CA VAL A 71 -12.39 -8.57 -7.25
C VAL A 71 -13.25 -9.69 -6.69
N ARG A 72 -12.99 -10.17 -5.46
CA ARG A 72 -13.84 -11.19 -4.83
C ARG A 72 -15.27 -10.68 -4.58
N GLU A 73 -15.41 -9.43 -4.13
CA GLU A 73 -16.70 -8.86 -3.72
C GLU A 73 -17.46 -8.23 -4.89
N TYR A 74 -16.73 -7.60 -5.82
CA TYR A 74 -17.31 -6.85 -6.93
C TYR A 74 -17.02 -7.43 -8.31
N GLY A 75 -16.26 -8.53 -8.42
CA GLY A 75 -15.85 -9.15 -9.68
C GLY A 75 -17.01 -9.40 -10.64
N GLY A 76 -18.14 -9.89 -10.14
CA GLY A 76 -19.35 -10.09 -10.95
C GLY A 76 -19.89 -8.78 -11.54
N TYR A 77 -19.88 -7.69 -10.78
CA TYR A 77 -20.31 -6.37 -11.25
C TYR A 77 -19.31 -5.76 -12.24
N ILE A 78 -18.00 -5.93 -11.98
CA ILE A 78 -16.93 -5.51 -12.87
C ILE A 78 -17.07 -6.20 -14.25
N SER A 79 -17.32 -7.50 -14.27
CA SER A 79 -17.50 -8.27 -15.52
C SER A 79 -18.73 -7.86 -16.32
N ASN A 80 -19.75 -7.28 -15.68
CA ASN A 80 -20.98 -6.84 -16.34
C ASN A 80 -20.88 -5.43 -16.96
N ASN A 81 -19.71 -4.78 -16.91
CA ASN A 81 -19.46 -3.47 -17.55
C ASN A 81 -20.54 -2.42 -17.24
N ILE A 82 -20.90 -2.26 -15.96
CA ILE A 82 -21.92 -1.30 -15.54
C ILE A 82 -21.50 0.11 -15.95
N PRO A 83 -22.34 0.86 -16.71
CA PRO A 83 -22.03 2.23 -17.11
C PRO A 83 -21.74 3.15 -15.91
N ASP A 84 -20.81 4.09 -16.09
CA ASP A 84 -20.46 5.13 -15.11
C ASP A 84 -20.04 4.65 -13.71
N SER A 85 -19.71 3.37 -13.57
CA SER A 85 -19.34 2.74 -12.29
C SER A 85 -17.92 3.05 -11.81
N GLN A 86 -17.06 3.59 -12.67
CA GLN A 86 -15.63 3.84 -12.38
C GLN A 86 -15.42 4.69 -11.12
N LYS A 87 -16.23 5.75 -10.94
CA LYS A 87 -16.12 6.63 -9.76
C LYS A 87 -16.47 5.90 -8.46
N ILE A 88 -17.46 5.01 -8.52
CA ILE A 88 -17.88 4.20 -7.37
C ILE A 88 -16.77 3.20 -7.02
N TYR A 89 -16.27 2.47 -8.03
CA TYR A 89 -15.18 1.52 -7.84
C TYR A 89 -13.90 2.17 -7.32
N HIS A 90 -13.57 3.37 -7.80
CA HIS A 90 -12.46 4.15 -7.26
C HIS A 90 -12.67 4.47 -5.77
N GLY A 91 -13.88 4.88 -5.38
CA GLY A 91 -14.23 5.11 -3.97
C GLY A 91 -13.99 3.88 -3.10
N ILE A 92 -14.48 2.71 -3.54
CA ILE A 92 -14.31 1.43 -2.83
C ILE A 92 -12.83 1.05 -2.68
N ILE A 93 -12.03 1.21 -3.74
CA ILE A 93 -10.59 0.95 -3.68
C ILE A 93 -9.90 1.87 -2.67
N CYS A 94 -10.29 3.15 -2.61
CA CYS A 94 -9.76 4.09 -1.63
C CYS A 94 -10.15 3.72 -0.20
N GLU A 95 -11.38 3.26 0.03
CA GLU A 95 -11.82 2.78 1.35
C GLU A 95 -10.98 1.59 1.81
N TYR A 96 -10.75 0.61 0.95
CA TYR A 96 -9.89 -0.54 1.27
C TYR A 96 -8.43 -0.14 1.46
N GLY A 97 -7.95 0.85 0.70
CA GLY A 97 -6.62 1.44 0.89
C GLY A 97 -6.47 2.10 2.26
N ASN A 98 -7.47 2.83 2.74
CA ASN A 98 -7.46 3.43 4.07
C ASN A 98 -7.48 2.37 5.19
N GLU A 99 -8.17 1.25 5.00
CA GLU A 99 -8.20 0.15 5.98
C GLU A 99 -6.80 -0.44 6.26
N LEU A 100 -5.83 -0.31 5.32
CA LEU A 100 -4.45 -0.76 5.49
C LEU A 100 -3.69 -0.03 6.61
N GLU A 101 -4.15 1.16 7.03
CA GLU A 101 -3.59 1.88 8.19
C GLU A 101 -3.63 1.06 9.49
N ASN A 102 -4.49 0.05 9.57
CA ASN A 102 -4.56 -0.81 10.75
C ASN A 102 -3.45 -1.87 10.81
N TYR A 103 -2.74 -2.12 9.71
CA TYR A 103 -1.84 -3.26 9.56
C TYR A 103 -0.38 -2.82 9.42
N TYR A 104 0.31 -2.62 10.56
CA TYR A 104 1.74 -2.29 10.58
C TYR A 104 2.61 -3.46 10.98
N PRO A 105 3.60 -3.86 10.17
CA PRO A 105 4.51 -4.94 10.52
C PRO A 105 5.64 -4.42 11.40
N ALA A 106 5.35 -4.17 12.68
CA ALA A 106 6.35 -3.67 13.65
C ALA A 106 7.62 -4.55 13.74
N SER A 107 7.56 -5.82 13.33
CA SER A 107 8.71 -6.73 13.24
C SER A 107 9.67 -6.44 12.08
N ILE A 108 9.21 -5.86 10.96
CA ILE A 108 10.04 -5.61 9.76
C ILE A 108 11.05 -4.46 9.99
N LEU A 109 10.80 -3.60 10.98
CA LEU A 109 11.64 -2.42 11.27
C LEU A 109 12.47 -2.56 12.56
N LYS A 110 12.51 -3.75 13.19
CA LYS A 110 13.41 -4.00 14.33
C LYS A 110 14.89 -3.96 13.92
N ASP A 111 15.21 -4.16 12.65
CA ASP A 111 16.59 -4.20 12.15
C ASP A 111 17.19 -2.82 11.79
N THR A 112 16.41 -1.73 11.76
CA THR A 112 16.96 -0.39 11.51
C THR A 112 17.46 0.31 12.77
N LYS A 113 17.19 -0.24 13.96
CA LYS A 113 17.62 0.33 15.25
C LYS A 113 19.05 -0.03 15.66
N GLN A 114 19.72 -0.94 14.96
CA GLN A 114 20.95 -1.58 15.44
C GLN A 114 22.29 -1.09 14.84
N ASN A 115 22.32 0.08 14.18
CA ASN A 115 23.57 0.65 13.66
C ASN A 115 23.74 2.15 13.98
N ARG A 116 23.42 2.54 15.21
CA ARG A 116 23.95 3.77 15.82
C ARG A 116 24.64 3.41 17.12
N ASP A 117 25.75 2.69 17.01
CA ASP A 117 26.78 2.77 18.04
C ASP A 117 27.25 4.22 18.08
N LEU A 118 26.61 5.00 18.96
CA LEU A 118 27.12 6.27 19.44
C LEU A 118 28.42 5.96 20.19
N GLN A 119 29.53 5.88 19.45
CA GLN A 119 30.86 5.95 20.04
C GLN A 119 31.06 7.36 20.58
N PHE A 120 30.64 7.58 21.83
CA PHE A 120 31.15 8.69 22.61
C PHE A 120 32.59 8.34 22.99
N HIS A 121 33.55 8.86 22.23
CA HIS A 121 34.90 9.02 22.75
C HIS A 121 34.84 10.11 23.83
N LEU A 122 34.69 9.68 25.09
CA LEU A 122 35.07 10.50 26.22
C LEU A 122 36.60 10.44 26.31
N ASN A 123 37.19 11.65 26.36
CA ASN A 123 38.63 11.96 26.29
C ASN A 123 39.55 11.03 27.07
#